data_AF-A0A7X3VHV2-F1
#
_entry.id   AF-A0A7X3VHV2-F1
#
_cell.length_a   1.000
_cell.length_b   1.000
_cell.length_c   1.000
_cell.angle_alpha   90.00
_cell.angle_beta   90.00
_cell.angle_gamma   90.00
#
_symmetry.space_group_name_H-M   'P 1'
#
loop_
_entity.id
_entity.type
_entity.pdbx_description
1 polymer ?
#
loop_
_entity_poly.entity_id
_entity_poly.type
_entity_poly.pdbx_seq_one_letter_code
_entity_poly.pdbx_strand_id
1 'polypeptide(L)'
;MALLRAVGHVLLKVDGETPRQRGLINAAYQEWKDDGRSEHSVFRRFIEEERNNILKEYRLNVVDSGEVGVVVVAGDPEAGCVMDETPSLFDENLFRPVTGSFGAGEDARDVYRKAIKWWDTELSRLESVVAGLEDQDEAPHRN
;
A
#
# COMPACT_ATOMS: atom_id res chain seq x y z
N MET A 1 2.44 -1.35 -12.41
CA MET A 1 3.41 -2.47 -12.30
C MET A 1 3.90 -2.72 -10.85
N ALA A 2 3.50 -1.93 -9.84
CA ALA A 2 3.95 -2.12 -8.45
C ALA A 2 3.28 -3.31 -7.74
N LEU A 3 1.98 -3.55 -7.98
CA LEU A 3 1.23 -4.63 -7.31
C LEU A 3 1.78 -6.04 -7.59
N LEU A 4 2.37 -6.27 -8.77
CA LEU A 4 2.89 -7.58 -9.17
C LEU A 4 4.31 -7.85 -8.65
N ARG A 5 5.07 -6.82 -8.24
CA ARG A 5 6.37 -6.97 -7.54
C ARG A 5 6.20 -7.09 -6.01
N ALA A 6 5.02 -6.75 -5.49
CA ALA A 6 4.71 -6.65 -4.06
C ALA A 6 4.21 -7.94 -3.41
N VAL A 7 4.72 -9.09 -3.82
CA VAL A 7 4.61 -10.31 -3.01
C VAL A 7 6.01 -10.57 -2.51
N GLY A 8 6.27 -10.56 -1.20
CA GLY A 8 7.63 -10.75 -0.65
C GLY A 8 8.38 -11.96 -1.23
N HIS A 9 7.65 -12.95 -1.77
CA HIS A 9 8.21 -14.07 -2.54
C HIS A 9 8.84 -13.67 -3.88
N VAL A 10 8.26 -12.73 -4.63
CA VAL A 10 8.81 -12.20 -5.89
C VAL A 10 10.02 -11.31 -5.60
N LEU A 11 9.91 -10.35 -4.68
CA LEU A 11 11.02 -9.47 -4.31
C LEU A 11 12.25 -10.29 -3.86
N LEU A 12 12.05 -11.33 -3.03
CA LEU A 12 13.14 -12.17 -2.55
C LEU A 12 13.74 -13.09 -3.64
N LYS A 13 12.91 -13.62 -4.55
CA LYS A 13 13.30 -14.68 -5.49
C LYS A 13 13.70 -14.16 -6.87
N VAL A 14 13.15 -13.02 -7.27
CA VAL A 14 13.39 -12.38 -8.57
C VAL A 14 14.39 -11.24 -8.42
N ASP A 15 14.21 -10.37 -7.43
CA ASP A 15 15.06 -9.18 -7.26
C ASP A 15 16.24 -9.41 -6.28
N GLY A 16 16.15 -10.43 -5.43
CA GLY A 16 17.25 -10.86 -4.54
C GLY A 16 18.30 -11.71 -5.25
N GLU A 17 19.03 -11.14 -6.20
CA GLU A 17 20.03 -11.86 -7.00
C GLU A 17 21.20 -12.36 -6.13
N THR A 18 21.65 -11.54 -5.18
CA THR A 18 22.77 -11.86 -4.28
C THR A 18 22.31 -12.28 -2.88
N PRO A 19 23.08 -13.12 -2.15
CA PRO A 19 22.79 -13.45 -0.75
C PRO A 19 22.69 -12.21 0.17
N ARG A 20 23.45 -11.15 -0.16
CA ARG A 20 23.45 -9.88 0.58
C ARG A 20 22.15 -9.11 0.40
N GLN A 21 21.68 -8.97 -0.85
CA GLN A 21 20.36 -8.37 -1.15
C GLN A 21 19.22 -9.16 -0.49
N ARG A 22 19.26 -10.50 -0.54
CA ARG A 22 18.27 -11.34 0.16
C ARG A 22 18.25 -11.09 1.66
N GLY A 23 19.43 -10.87 2.27
CA GLY A 23 19.54 -10.52 3.70
C GLY A 23 18.84 -9.20 4.02
N LEU A 24 19.07 -8.15 3.22
CA LEU A 24 18.44 -6.85 3.38
C LEU A 24 16.92 -6.92 3.19
N ILE A 25 16.47 -7.59 2.14
CA ILE A 25 15.04 -7.79 1.85
C ILE A 25 14.36 -8.54 3.00
N ASN A 26 15.00 -9.60 3.53
CA ASN A 26 14.46 -10.34 4.66
C ASN A 26 14.39 -9.50 5.92
N ALA A 27 15.42 -8.70 6.22
CA ALA A 27 15.42 -7.82 7.39
C ALA A 27 14.29 -6.77 7.30
N ALA A 28 14.15 -6.12 6.14
CA ALA A 28 13.06 -5.16 5.90
C ALA A 28 11.68 -5.82 6.00
N TYR A 29 11.53 -7.04 5.48
CA TYR A 29 10.28 -7.78 5.59
C TYR A 29 9.90 -8.10 7.05
N GLN A 30 10.87 -8.48 7.89
CA GLN A 30 10.62 -8.66 9.33
C GLN A 30 10.25 -7.34 10.01
N GLU A 31 10.90 -6.26 9.62
CA GLU A 31 10.58 -4.91 10.07
C GLU A 31 9.16 -4.49 9.70
N TRP A 32 8.72 -4.72 8.46
CA TRP A 32 7.37 -4.37 8.02
C TRP A 32 6.29 -5.21 8.73
N LYS A 33 6.64 -6.44 9.14
CA LYS A 33 5.77 -7.34 9.88
C LYS A 33 5.72 -7.08 11.38
N ASP A 34 6.61 -6.24 11.90
CA ASP A 34 6.62 -5.91 13.31
C ASP A 34 5.36 -5.13 13.70
N ASP A 35 4.55 -5.73 14.57
CA ASP A 35 3.31 -5.13 15.01
C ASP A 35 3.51 -3.86 15.86
N GLY A 36 4.69 -3.70 16.45
CA GLY A 36 5.07 -2.55 17.28
C GLY A 36 5.25 -1.25 16.50
N ARG A 37 5.34 -1.29 15.15
CA ARG A 37 5.59 -0.10 14.32
C ARG A 37 4.39 0.27 13.46
N SER A 38 3.67 1.31 13.86
CA SER A 38 2.45 1.79 13.19
C SER A 38 2.71 2.32 11.77
N GLU A 39 3.93 2.79 11.48
CA GLU A 39 4.36 3.26 10.15
C GLU A 39 4.28 2.20 9.04
N HIS A 40 4.31 0.92 9.42
CA HIS A 40 4.18 -0.21 8.48
C HIS A 40 2.77 -0.83 8.49
N SER A 41 1.80 -0.17 9.10
CA SER A 41 0.40 -0.63 9.10
C SER A 41 -0.18 -0.78 7.69
N VAL A 42 0.23 0.08 6.75
CA VAL A 42 -0.12 -0.04 5.31
C VAL A 42 0.30 -1.39 4.74
N PHE A 43 1.48 -1.88 5.12
CA PHE A 43 1.94 -3.17 4.66
C PHE A 43 1.11 -4.32 5.23
N ARG A 44 0.96 -4.36 6.56
CA ARG A 44 0.30 -5.47 7.26
C ARG A 44 -1.20 -5.54 7.00
N ARG A 45 -1.87 -4.38 7.08
CA ARG A 45 -3.34 -4.27 7.10
C ARG A 45 -3.96 -3.98 5.74
N PHE A 46 -3.13 -3.83 4.70
CA PHE A 46 -3.61 -3.59 3.36
C PHE A 46 -2.84 -4.39 2.31
N ILE A 47 -1.53 -4.14 2.15
CA ILE A 47 -0.75 -4.76 1.06
C ILE A 47 -0.70 -6.29 1.22
N GLU A 48 -0.39 -6.80 2.41
CA GLU A 48 -0.33 -8.24 2.66
C GLU A 48 -1.72 -8.89 2.58
N GLU A 49 -2.75 -8.22 3.10
CA GLU A 49 -4.14 -8.69 3.05
C GLU A 49 -4.66 -8.76 1.60
N GLU A 50 -4.58 -7.68 0.83
CA GLU A 50 -5.01 -7.63 -0.58
C GLU A 50 -4.26 -8.68 -1.42
N ARG A 51 -2.96 -8.84 -1.20
CA ARG A 51 -2.17 -9.90 -1.85
C ARG A 51 -2.74 -11.27 -1.53
N ASN A 52 -3.00 -11.56 -0.26
CA ASN A 52 -3.55 -12.84 0.17
C ASN A 52 -4.94 -13.06 -0.44
N ASN A 53 -5.78 -12.03 -0.50
CA ASN A 53 -7.13 -12.11 -1.05
C ASN A 53 -7.13 -12.39 -2.54
N ILE A 54 -6.25 -11.73 -3.30
CA ILE A 54 -6.09 -11.99 -4.74
C ILE A 54 -5.59 -13.43 -4.97
N LEU A 55 -4.57 -13.86 -4.22
CA LEU A 55 -3.97 -15.19 -4.42
C LEU A 55 -4.84 -16.36 -3.95
N LYS A 56 -5.60 -16.18 -2.87
CA LYS A 56 -6.35 -17.27 -2.23
C LYS A 56 -7.83 -17.30 -2.62
N GLU A 57 -8.42 -16.14 -2.84
CA GLU A 57 -9.87 -16.01 -3.01
C GLU A 57 -10.27 -15.32 -4.32
N TYR A 58 -9.32 -14.80 -5.10
CA TYR A 58 -9.58 -13.99 -6.30
C TYR A 58 -10.56 -12.84 -6.01
N ARG A 59 -10.40 -12.21 -4.84
CA ARG A 59 -11.27 -11.12 -4.35
C ARG A 59 -10.46 -9.87 -4.04
N LEU A 60 -11.13 -8.73 -4.14
CA LEU A 60 -10.64 -7.42 -3.72
C LEU A 60 -11.46 -6.96 -2.50
N ASN A 61 -10.87 -6.25 -1.54
CA ASN A 61 -11.62 -5.68 -0.42
C ASN A 61 -12.29 -4.34 -0.79
N VAL A 62 -13.05 -4.34 -1.87
CA VAL A 62 -13.88 -3.21 -2.29
C VAL A 62 -15.32 -3.69 -2.39
N VAL A 63 -16.27 -2.77 -2.23
CA VAL A 63 -17.68 -3.10 -2.47
C VAL A 63 -17.85 -3.49 -3.94
N ASP A 64 -18.20 -4.75 -4.17
CA ASP A 64 -18.37 -5.33 -5.50
C ASP A 64 -19.84 -5.14 -5.92
N SER A 65 -20.07 -4.14 -6.77
CA SER A 65 -21.34 -3.85 -7.47
C SER A 65 -22.57 -3.52 -6.60
N GLY A 66 -22.93 -2.24 -6.59
CA GLY A 66 -24.14 -1.69 -6.00
C GLY A 66 -24.10 -0.16 -6.01
N GLU A 67 -25.26 0.50 -6.06
CA GLU A 67 -25.34 1.95 -5.89
C GLU A 67 -24.83 2.31 -4.48
N VAL A 68 -23.79 3.14 -4.41
CA VAL A 68 -23.27 3.62 -3.12
C VAL A 68 -24.00 4.92 -2.79
N GLY A 69 -24.75 4.91 -1.69
CA GLY A 69 -25.38 6.11 -1.15
C GLY A 69 -24.33 7.04 -0.57
N VAL A 70 -24.13 8.21 -1.18
CA VAL A 70 -23.22 9.25 -0.70
C VAL A 70 -24.06 10.46 -0.30
N VAL A 71 -23.88 10.94 0.92
CA VAL A 71 -24.48 12.20 1.36
C VAL A 71 -23.52 13.34 1.00
N VAL A 72 -23.96 14.23 0.11
CA VAL A 72 -23.19 15.42 -0.28
C VAL A 72 -23.64 16.58 0.60
N VAL A 73 -22.81 16.98 1.56
CA VAL A 73 -23.06 18.19 2.35
C VAL A 73 -22.61 19.40 1.53
N ALA A 74 -23.54 20.02 0.82
CA ALA A 74 -23.31 21.31 0.18
C ALA A 74 -23.58 22.43 1.20
N GLY A 75 -22.52 22.95 1.83
CA GLY A 75 -22.62 24.04 2.79
C GLY A 75 -21.26 24.65 3.13
N ASP A 76 -21.26 25.92 3.52
CA ASP A 76 -20.10 26.58 4.12
C ASP A 76 -19.77 25.88 5.45
N PRO A 77 -18.52 25.40 5.68
CA PRO A 77 -18.15 24.66 6.88
C PRO A 77 -18.38 25.43 8.20
N GLU A 78 -18.49 26.76 8.17
CA GLU A 78 -18.80 27.57 9.35
C GLU A 78 -20.30 27.84 9.56
N ALA A 79 -21.12 27.73 8.50
CA ALA A 79 -22.54 28.12 8.57
C ALA A 79 -23.45 27.01 9.13
N GLY A 80 -22.96 25.77 9.27
CA GLY A 80 -23.72 24.67 9.87
C GLY A 80 -25.04 24.32 9.15
N CYS A 81 -25.28 24.85 7.95
CA CYS A 81 -26.48 24.58 7.18
C CYS A 81 -26.22 23.38 6.26
N VAL A 82 -26.61 22.20 6.73
CA VAL A 82 -26.77 21.02 5.87
C VAL A 82 -28.00 21.26 5.00
N MET A 83 -27.78 21.60 3.73
CA MET A 83 -28.86 21.57 2.75
C MET A 83 -28.92 20.15 2.19
N ASP A 84 -29.91 19.39 2.68
CA ASP A 84 -30.30 18.07 2.20
C ASP A 84 -29.43 16.88 2.69
N GLU A 85 -30.03 16.01 3.51
CA GLU A 85 -29.44 14.75 3.98
C GLU A 85 -29.76 13.57 3.06
N THR A 86 -30.47 13.78 1.94
CA THR A 86 -30.79 12.68 1.04
C THR A 86 -29.52 12.12 0.40
N PRO A 87 -29.23 10.81 0.58
CA PRO A 87 -28.08 10.20 -0.06
C PRO A 87 -28.30 10.21 -1.57
N SER A 88 -27.40 10.86 -2.29
CA SER A 88 -27.32 10.75 -3.73
C SER A 88 -26.73 9.39 -4.07
N LEU A 89 -27.46 8.61 -4.87
CA LEU A 89 -26.98 7.35 -5.42
C LEU A 89 -26.06 7.70 -6.59
N PHE A 90 -24.78 7.39 -6.46
CA PHE A 90 -23.83 7.59 -7.54
C PHE A 90 -23.49 6.26 -8.21
N ASP A 91 -23.15 6.35 -9.50
CA ASP A 91 -22.53 5.27 -10.24
C ASP A 91 -21.29 4.78 -9.47
N GLU A 92 -21.13 3.46 -9.45
CA GLU A 92 -20.06 2.68 -8.82
C GLU A 92 -18.63 3.08 -9.24
N ASN A 93 -18.47 3.95 -10.23
CA ASN A 93 -17.16 4.53 -10.60
C ASN A 93 -16.83 5.86 -9.91
N LEU A 94 -17.81 6.53 -9.29
CA LEU A 94 -17.54 7.81 -8.61
C LEU A 94 -16.90 7.60 -7.25
N PHE A 95 -17.32 6.59 -6.49
CA PHE A 95 -16.80 6.30 -5.16
C PHE A 95 -16.82 4.80 -4.86
N ARG A 96 -15.67 4.24 -4.46
CA ARG A 96 -15.54 2.81 -4.15
C ARG A 96 -14.98 2.61 -2.75
N PRO A 97 -15.83 2.43 -1.72
CA PRO A 97 -15.34 2.30 -0.36
C PRO A 97 -14.59 0.97 -0.16
N VAL A 98 -13.45 1.04 0.53
CA VAL A 98 -12.72 -0.14 0.99
C VAL A 98 -13.46 -0.78 2.16
N THR A 99 -13.58 -2.11 2.14
CA THR A 99 -14.22 -2.90 3.20
C THR A 99 -13.21 -3.53 4.17
N GLY A 100 -11.93 -3.47 3.83
CA GLY A 100 -10.82 -3.96 4.65
C GLY A 100 -10.52 -3.09 5.89
N SER A 101 -9.61 -3.57 6.74
CA SER A 101 -9.34 -2.93 8.04
C SER A 101 -8.54 -1.62 7.95
N PHE A 102 -7.78 -1.44 6.87
CA PHE A 102 -7.05 -0.22 6.57
C PHE A 102 -7.81 0.63 5.55
N GLY A 103 -8.08 1.89 5.89
CA GLY A 103 -8.82 2.81 5.01
C GLY A 103 -10.29 2.43 4.83
N ALA A 104 -10.88 1.74 5.81
CA ALA A 104 -12.29 1.34 5.78
C ALA A 104 -13.20 2.55 5.51
N GLY A 105 -14.03 2.46 4.48
CA GLY A 105 -14.91 3.54 4.05
C GLY A 105 -14.24 4.69 3.30
N GLU A 106 -12.91 4.68 3.11
CA GLU A 106 -12.23 5.59 2.20
C GLU A 106 -12.35 5.11 0.75
N ASP A 107 -12.20 6.02 -0.22
CA ASP A 107 -12.15 5.64 -1.63
C ASP A 107 -10.94 4.75 -1.92
N ALA A 108 -11.18 3.60 -2.54
CA ALA A 108 -10.17 2.62 -2.85
C ALA A 108 -9.01 3.19 -3.65
N ARG A 109 -9.24 4.15 -4.56
CA ARG A 109 -8.16 4.76 -5.35
C ARG A 109 -7.21 5.57 -4.46
N ASP A 110 -7.72 6.20 -3.42
CA ASP A 110 -6.90 6.94 -2.46
C ASP A 110 -6.09 5.99 -1.58
N VAL A 111 -6.72 4.92 -1.10
CA VAL A 111 -6.03 3.87 -0.33
C VAL A 111 -4.96 3.19 -1.18
N TYR A 112 -5.25 2.84 -2.44
CA TYR A 112 -4.27 2.31 -3.39
C TYR A 112 -3.13 3.31 -3.64
N ARG A 113 -3.41 4.60 -3.78
CA ARG A 113 -2.36 5.62 -3.98
C ARG A 113 -1.44 5.73 -2.75
N LYS A 114 -2.01 5.68 -1.53
CA LYS A 114 -1.24 5.62 -0.28
C LYS A 114 -0.33 4.38 -0.24
N ALA A 115 -0.88 3.22 -0.58
CA ALA A 115 -0.14 1.97 -0.62
C ALA A 115 1.00 1.99 -1.66
N ILE A 116 0.74 2.48 -2.87
CA ILE A 116 1.76 2.62 -3.93
C ILE A 116 2.88 3.56 -3.47
N LYS A 117 2.55 4.71 -2.89
CA LYS A 117 3.56 5.67 -2.41
C LYS A 117 4.41 5.09 -1.27
N TRP A 118 3.77 4.39 -0.33
CA TRP A 118 4.48 3.70 0.74
C TRP A 118 5.47 2.68 0.16
N TRP A 119 5.01 1.89 -0.82
CA TRP A 119 5.82 0.87 -1.46
C TRP A 119 7.03 1.46 -2.20
N ASP A 120 6.82 2.52 -2.97
CA ASP A 120 7.88 3.25 -3.68
C ASP A 120 8.95 3.80 -2.72
N THR A 121 8.52 4.28 -1.55
CA THR A 121 9.42 4.80 -0.51
C THR A 121 10.31 3.69 0.06
N GLU A 122 9.72 2.53 0.42
CA GLU A 122 10.49 1.41 0.98
C GLU A 122 11.41 0.76 -0.05
N LEU A 123 10.98 0.62 -1.31
CA LEU A 123 11.85 0.11 -2.38
C LEU A 123 13.03 1.07 -2.64
N SER A 124 12.76 2.37 -2.77
CA SER A 124 13.82 3.37 -2.98
C SER A 124 14.84 3.37 -1.83
N ARG A 125 14.37 3.14 -0.59
CA ARG A 125 15.23 2.99 0.59
C ARG A 125 16.15 1.77 0.44
N LEU A 126 15.61 0.62 0.04
CA LEU A 126 16.39 -0.60 -0.16
C LEU A 126 17.39 -0.46 -1.31
N GLU A 127 16.98 0.11 -2.44
CA GLU A 127 17.86 0.37 -3.59
C GLU A 127 19.01 1.30 -3.22
N SER A 128 18.75 2.35 -2.45
CA SER A 128 19.79 3.27 -1.96
C SER A 128 20.79 2.56 -1.05
N VAL A 129 20.33 1.64 -0.20
CA VAL A 129 21.22 0.82 0.64
C VAL A 129 22.06 -0.12 -0.20
N VAL A 130 21.49 -0.75 -1.23
CA VAL A 130 22.23 -1.64 -2.13
C VAL A 130 23.31 -0.85 -2.91
N ALA A 131 22.95 0.28 -3.51
CA ALA A 131 23.89 1.14 -4.24
C ALA A 131 25.04 1.62 -3.36
N GLY A 132 24.75 2.08 -2.14
CA GLY A 132 25.78 2.52 -1.20
C GLY A 132 26.69 1.40 -0.68
N LEU A 133 26.30 0.13 -0.83
CA LEU A 133 27.15 -1.03 -0.52
C LEU A 133 28.05 -1.41 -1.70
N GLU A 134 27.59 -1.24 -2.94
CA GLU A 134 28.41 -1.45 -4.14
C GLU A 134 29.56 -0.44 -4.22
N ASP A 135 29.29 0.83 -3.89
CA ASP A 135 30.31 1.89 -3.81
C ASP A 135 31.42 1.61 -2.75
N GLN A 136 31.11 0.83 -1.70
CA GLN A 136 32.08 0.48 -0.65
C GLN A 136 32.94 -0.74 -1.01
N ASP A 137 32.42 -1.67 -1.81
CA ASP A 137 33.20 -2.82 -2.31
C ASP A 137 34.16 -2.40 -3.45
N GLU A 138 33.92 -1.25 -4.10
CA GLU A 138 34.77 -0.68 -5.16
C GLU A 138 35.90 0.24 -4.65
N ALA A 139 35.95 0.55 -3.34
CA ALA A 139 37.01 1.37 -2.77
C ALA A 139 38.38 0.65 -2.90
N PRO A 140 39.34 1.19 -3.68
CA PRO A 140 40.55 0.46 -4.00
C PRO A 140 41.43 0.37 -2.76
N HIS A 141 41.99 -0.83 -2.53
CA HIS A 141 43.17 -1.06 -1.73
C HIS A 141 44.30 -0.10 -2.18
N ARG A 142 44.32 1.12 -1.63
CA ARG A 142 45.46 2.01 -1.73
C ARG A 142 46.48 1.56 -0.69
N ASN A 143 47.46 0.79 -1.18
CA ASN A 143 48.76 0.59 -0.55
C ASN A 143 49.49 1.92 -0.34
#